data_AF-A0AB34P4B5-F1
#
_entry.id   AF-A0AB34P4B5-F1
#
_cell.length_a   1.000
_cell.length_b   1.000
_cell.length_c   1.000
_cell.angle_alpha   90.00
_cell.angle_beta   90.00
_cell.angle_gamma   90.00
#
_symmetry.space_group_name_H-M   'P 1'
#
loop_
_entity.id
_entity.type
_entity.pdbx_description
1 polymer ?
#
loop_
_entity_poly.entity_id
_entity_poly.type
_entity_poly.pdbx_seq_one_letter_code
_entity_poly.pdbx_strand_id
1 'polypeptide(L)'
;LLKTTLDTKQRSYTESIRRAGAHLLRLVNDALDLARIESGRLELDLQPFSVRQLVAEVEGLMAPLAQERGLRFSLEVGLLGDITASGDPTRIRQILLNLLNNAIKFTERGVVGLKLTTLGSYQGLRFEVADTGP
;
A
#
# COMPACT_ATOMS: atom_id res chain seq x y z
N LEU A 1 -30.39 -6.52 22.71
CA LEU A 1 -30.02 -5.11 22.96
C LEU A 1 -29.51 -4.36 21.70
N LEU A 2 -29.87 -4.79 20.48
CA LEU A 2 -29.34 -4.23 19.20
C LEU A 2 -30.45 -3.70 18.26
N LYS A 3 -31.47 -3.03 18.81
CA LYS A 3 -32.58 -2.46 18.01
C LYS A 3 -32.87 -1.00 18.37
N THR A 4 -31.84 -0.15 18.36
CA THR A 4 -32.04 1.31 18.37
C THR A 4 -31.16 1.95 17.29
N THR A 5 -31.75 2.86 16.53
CA THR A 5 -31.03 3.75 15.60
C THR A 5 -29.98 4.53 16.40
N LEU A 6 -28.70 4.28 16.11
CA LEU A 6 -27.59 4.96 16.76
C LEU A 6 -27.68 6.47 16.48
N ASP A 7 -27.68 7.28 17.53
CA ASP A 7 -27.50 8.72 17.39
C ASP A 7 -26.11 9.02 16.79
N THR A 8 -25.99 10.12 16.04
CA THR A 8 -24.77 10.61 15.37
C THR A 8 -23.52 10.52 16.25
N LYS A 9 -23.64 10.76 17.57
CA LYS A 9 -22.57 10.67 18.56
C LYS A 9 -22.15 9.23 18.85
N GLN A 10 -23.10 8.29 18.95
CA GLN A 10 -22.82 6.86 19.10
C GLN A 10 -22.17 6.26 17.87
N ARG A 11 -22.59 6.71 16.66
CA ARG A 11 -21.93 6.35 15.39
C ARG A 11 -20.48 6.84 15.37
N SER A 12 -20.21 8.06 15.83
CA SER A 12 -18.84 8.58 15.94
C SER A 12 -17.98 7.74 16.90
N TYR A 13 -18.52 7.29 18.04
CA TYR A 13 -17.77 6.40 18.94
C TYR A 13 -17.52 5.02 18.34
N THR A 14 -18.50 4.43 17.64
CA THR A 14 -18.31 3.13 16.97
C THR A 14 -17.30 3.23 15.83
N GLU A 15 -17.32 4.32 15.06
CA GLU A 15 -16.34 4.60 14.00
C GLU A 15 -14.92 4.75 14.58
N SER A 16 -14.77 5.48 15.69
CA SER A 16 -13.48 5.65 16.38
C SER A 16 -12.94 4.32 16.93
N ILE A 17 -13.79 3.51 17.57
CA ILE A 17 -13.43 2.17 18.06
C ILE A 17 -13.02 1.27 16.89
N ARG A 18 -13.77 1.28 15.78
CA ARG A 18 -13.45 0.51 14.58
C ARG A 18 -12.09 0.90 13.99
N ARG A 19 -11.81 2.20 13.89
CA ARG A 19 -10.51 2.72 13.41
C ARG A 19 -9.36 2.31 14.34
N ALA A 20 -9.55 2.44 15.65
CA ALA A 20 -8.55 2.04 16.63
C ALA A 20 -8.28 0.52 16.58
N GLY A 21 -9.32 -0.30 16.47
CA GLY A 21 -9.19 -1.75 16.32
C GLY A 21 -8.47 -2.16 15.03
N ALA A 22 -8.81 -1.54 13.90
CA ALA A 22 -8.11 -1.77 12.63
C ALA A 22 -6.64 -1.34 12.68
N HIS A 23 -6.33 -0.25 13.39
CA HIS A 23 -4.95 0.19 13.59
C HIS A 23 -4.16 -0.79 14.47
N LEU A 24 -4.72 -1.21 15.61
CA LEU A 24 -4.09 -2.16 16.51
C LEU A 24 -3.86 -3.53 15.84
N LEU A 25 -4.84 -4.02 15.10
CA LEU A 25 -4.69 -5.28 14.35
C LEU A 25 -3.55 -5.19 13.32
N ARG A 26 -3.40 -4.03 12.66
CA ARG A 26 -2.27 -3.79 11.75
C ARG A 26 -0.93 -3.83 12.49
N LEU A 27 -0.81 -3.14 13.63
CA LEU A 27 0.41 -3.16 14.45
C LEU A 27 0.77 -4.57 14.95
N VAL A 28 -0.23 -5.36 15.35
CA VAL A 28 -0.02 -6.76 15.76
C VAL A 28 0.47 -7.60 14.58
N ASN A 29 -0.14 -7.46 13.40
CA ASN A 29 0.29 -8.17 12.21
C ASN A 29 1.71 -7.76 11.79
N ASP A 30 2.03 -6.47 11.81
CA ASP A 30 3.36 -5.96 11.48
C ASP A 30 4.43 -6.51 12.45
N ALA A 31 4.10 -6.59 13.76
CA ALA A 31 5.00 -7.19 14.76
C ALA A 31 5.19 -8.70 14.58
N LEU A 32 4.13 -9.43 14.22
CA LEU A 32 4.20 -10.87 13.93
C LEU A 32 5.00 -11.15 12.66
N ASP A 33 4.82 -10.34 11.61
CA ASP A 33 5.58 -10.44 10.38
C ASP A 33 7.06 -10.14 10.62
N LEU A 34 7.39 -9.13 11.42
CA LEU A 34 8.77 -8.85 11.83
C LEU A 34 9.39 -10.03 12.58
N ALA A 35 8.69 -10.61 13.55
CA ALA A 35 9.17 -11.78 14.29
C ALA A 35 9.38 -13.01 13.40
N ARG A 36 8.54 -13.21 12.37
CA ARG A 36 8.73 -14.27 11.36
C ARG A 36 9.95 -14.01 10.47
N ILE A 37 10.18 -12.77 10.07
CA ILE A 37 11.37 -12.37 9.30
C ILE A 37 12.63 -12.63 10.11
N GLU A 38 12.70 -12.14 11.35
CA GLU A 38 13.88 -12.27 12.22
C GLU A 38 14.18 -13.73 12.59
N SER A 39 13.15 -14.57 12.71
CA SER A 39 13.30 -16.01 12.96
C SER A 39 13.55 -16.84 11.68
N GLY A 40 13.61 -16.22 10.50
CA GLY A 40 13.77 -16.91 9.22
C GLY A 40 12.58 -17.79 8.82
N ARG A 41 11.41 -17.60 9.45
CA ARG A 41 10.17 -18.35 9.21
C ARG A 41 9.22 -17.62 8.28
N LEU A 42 9.68 -16.55 7.63
CA LEU A 42 8.86 -15.88 6.64
C LEU A 42 8.79 -16.75 5.38
N GLU A 43 7.63 -17.34 5.15
CA GLU A 43 7.32 -17.99 3.87
C GLU A 43 6.64 -16.98 2.94
N LEU A 44 7.15 -16.91 1.72
CA LEU A 44 6.57 -16.12 0.63
C LEU A 44 5.58 -17.00 -0.12
N ASP A 45 4.37 -16.48 -0.35
CA ASP A 45 3.37 -17.14 -1.18
C ASP A 45 3.62 -16.82 -2.66
N LEU A 46 4.59 -17.52 -3.26
CA LEU A 46 5.01 -17.30 -4.64
C LEU A 46 3.94 -17.80 -5.62
N GLN A 47 3.30 -16.86 -6.30
CA GLN A 47 2.28 -17.14 -7.31
C GLN A 47 2.43 -16.23 -8.53
N PRO A 48 1.96 -16.66 -9.72
CA PRO A 48 1.81 -15.78 -10.87
C PRO A 48 0.81 -14.66 -10.55
N PHE A 49 1.14 -13.41 -10.87
CA PHE A 49 0.24 -12.28 -10.70
C PHE A 49 0.36 -11.27 -11.84
N SER A 50 -0.73 -10.53 -12.09
CA SER A 50 -0.76 -9.44 -13.06
C SER A 50 -0.17 -8.18 -12.45
N VAL A 51 0.89 -7.65 -13.08
CA VAL A 51 1.52 -6.40 -12.62
C VAL A 51 0.56 -5.22 -12.78
N ARG A 52 -0.19 -5.16 -13.89
CA ARG A 52 -1.25 -4.15 -14.11
C ARG A 52 -2.29 -4.14 -13.00
N GLN A 53 -2.79 -5.30 -12.57
CA GLN A 53 -3.79 -5.36 -11.50
C GLN A 53 -3.21 -4.88 -10.16
N LEU A 54 -2.02 -5.37 -9.78
CA LEU A 54 -1.34 -4.95 -8.56
C LEU A 54 -1.15 -3.43 -8.52
N VAL A 55 -0.66 -2.85 -9.62
CA VAL A 55 -0.40 -1.42 -9.69
C VAL A 55 -1.69 -0.60 -9.70
N ALA A 56 -2.74 -1.05 -10.41
CA ALA A 56 -4.04 -0.38 -10.42
C ALA A 56 -4.68 -0.35 -9.02
N GLU A 57 -4.55 -1.42 -8.24
CA GLU A 57 -5.03 -1.45 -6.85
C GLU A 57 -4.26 -0.45 -5.96
N VAL A 58 -2.94 -0.36 -6.11
CA VAL A 58 -2.11 0.60 -5.38
C VAL A 58 -2.48 2.04 -5.77
N GLU A 59 -2.59 2.33 -7.06
CA GLU A 59 -3.01 3.64 -7.57
C GLU A 59 -4.40 4.03 -7.06
N GLY A 60 -5.38 3.11 -7.13
CA GLY A 60 -6.75 3.35 -6.68
C GLY A 60 -6.87 3.71 -5.19
N LEU A 61 -5.90 3.30 -4.36
CA LEU A 61 -5.84 3.66 -2.95
C LEU A 61 -5.02 4.93 -2.69
N MET A 62 -3.90 5.11 -3.39
CA MET A 62 -2.93 6.16 -3.09
C MET A 62 -3.22 7.49 -3.81
N ALA A 63 -3.76 7.46 -5.03
CA ALA A 63 -4.08 8.68 -5.77
C ALA A 63 -5.13 9.56 -5.06
N PRO A 64 -6.25 9.02 -4.52
CA PRO A 64 -7.19 9.82 -3.75
C PRO A 64 -6.57 10.41 -2.48
N LEU A 65 -5.73 9.65 -1.77
CA LEU A 65 -5.07 10.10 -0.55
C LEU A 65 -4.07 11.24 -0.83
N ALA A 66 -3.31 11.15 -1.92
CA ALA A 66 -2.43 12.23 -2.37
C ALA A 66 -3.25 13.48 -2.74
N GLN A 67 -4.37 13.30 -3.45
CA GLN A 67 -5.27 14.39 -3.83
C GLN A 67 -5.89 15.09 -2.61
N GLU A 68 -6.34 14.35 -1.59
CA GLU A 68 -6.84 14.91 -0.33
C GLU A 68 -5.80 15.77 0.39
N ARG A 69 -4.51 15.48 0.19
CA ARG A 69 -3.37 16.26 0.71
C ARG A 69 -2.93 17.39 -0.23
N GLY A 70 -3.57 17.57 -1.39
CA GLY A 70 -3.19 18.57 -2.39
C GLY A 70 -1.92 18.21 -3.18
N LEU A 71 -1.51 16.94 -3.16
CA LEU A 71 -0.36 16.43 -3.90
C LEU A 71 -0.77 15.86 -5.25
N ARG A 72 0.15 15.88 -6.22
CA ARG A 72 -0.02 15.14 -7.47
C ARG A 72 0.48 13.71 -7.29
N PHE A 73 -0.29 12.74 -7.80
CA PHE A 73 0.15 11.36 -7.90
C PHE A 73 0.59 11.06 -9.34
N SER A 74 1.80 10.52 -9.54
CA SER A 74 2.30 10.15 -10.86
C SER A 74 2.55 8.64 -10.96
N LEU A 75 2.09 8.04 -12.05
CA LEU A 75 2.29 6.61 -12.30
C LEU A 75 3.01 6.38 -13.63
N GLU A 76 4.18 5.76 -13.58
CA GLU A 76 5.02 5.46 -14.75
C GLU A 76 5.27 3.96 -14.89
N VAL A 77 4.38 3.25 -15.59
CA VAL A 77 4.41 1.78 -15.69
C VAL A 77 4.70 1.30 -17.11
N GLY A 78 4.28 2.06 -18.13
CA GLY A 78 4.48 1.70 -19.54
C GLY A 78 3.95 0.31 -19.91
N LEU A 79 4.61 -0.35 -20.86
CA LEU A 79 4.25 -1.71 -21.32
C LEU A 79 4.54 -2.80 -20.29
N LEU A 80 5.33 -2.49 -19.26
CA LEU A 80 5.63 -3.45 -18.18
C LEU A 80 4.40 -3.76 -17.33
N GLY A 81 3.33 -2.98 -17.41
CA GLY A 81 2.07 -3.32 -16.77
C GLY A 81 1.47 -4.62 -17.32
N ASP A 82 1.68 -4.93 -18.60
CA ASP A 82 1.02 -6.05 -19.28
C ASP A 82 1.67 -7.41 -19.02
N ILE A 83 2.74 -7.46 -18.25
CA ILE A 83 3.43 -8.71 -17.93
C ILE A 83 2.76 -9.44 -16.76
N THR A 84 2.91 -10.75 -16.76
CA THR A 84 2.72 -11.58 -15.57
C THR A 84 4.08 -11.78 -14.89
N ALA A 85 4.14 -11.57 -13.58
CA ALA A 85 5.31 -11.83 -12.77
C ALA A 85 5.04 -12.96 -11.78
N SER A 86 6.08 -13.57 -11.22
CA SER A 86 5.97 -14.57 -10.16
C SER A 86 6.51 -14.01 -8.86
N GLY A 87 5.72 -14.04 -7.78
CA GLY A 87 6.09 -13.46 -6.49
C GLY A 87 4.93 -13.50 -5.50
N ASP A 88 5.08 -12.84 -4.35
CA ASP A 88 4.01 -12.67 -3.37
C ASP A 88 3.34 -11.30 -3.57
N PRO A 89 2.23 -11.20 -4.33
CA PRO A 89 1.61 -9.92 -4.65
C PRO A 89 1.07 -9.21 -3.41
N THR A 90 0.67 -9.95 -2.37
CA THR A 90 0.15 -9.39 -1.13
C THR A 90 1.24 -8.61 -0.40
N ARG A 91 2.43 -9.21 -0.26
CA ARG A 91 3.57 -8.53 0.37
C ARG A 91 4.10 -7.39 -0.47
N ILE A 92 4.19 -7.54 -1.79
CA ILE A 92 4.60 -6.44 -2.68
C ILE A 92 3.64 -5.26 -2.52
N ARG A 93 2.32 -5.51 -2.54
CA ARG A 93 1.30 -4.48 -2.32
C ARG A 93 1.52 -3.76 -0.97
N GLN A 94 1.72 -4.52 0.11
CA GLN A 94 1.96 -3.94 1.44
C GLN A 94 3.21 -3.05 1.46
N ILE A 95 4.30 -3.48 0.84
CA ILE A 95 5.53 -2.67 0.72
C ILE A 95 5.23 -1.36 -0.01
N LEU A 96 4.59 -1.43 -1.18
CA LEU A 96 4.27 -0.24 -1.98
C LEU A 96 3.35 0.73 -1.23
N LEU A 97 2.30 0.21 -0.58
CA LEU A 97 1.39 1.04 0.23
C LEU A 97 2.12 1.70 1.40
N ASN A 98 3.03 1.01 2.07
CA ASN A 98 3.80 1.59 3.18
C ASN A 98 4.72 2.71 2.70
N LEU A 99 5.45 2.49 1.61
CA LEU A 99 6.35 3.49 1.04
C LEU A 99 5.58 4.72 0.53
N LEU A 100 4.49 4.51 -0.23
CA LEU A 100 3.68 5.61 -0.76
C LEU A 100 2.95 6.40 0.33
N ASN A 101 2.45 5.72 1.38
CA ASN A 101 1.87 6.42 2.54
C ASN A 101 2.91 7.31 3.23
N ASN A 102 4.15 6.83 3.37
CA ASN A 102 5.22 7.64 3.95
C ASN A 102 5.54 8.84 3.04
N ALA A 103 5.69 8.63 1.74
CA ALA A 103 5.91 9.71 0.77
C ALA A 103 4.81 10.79 0.85
N ILE A 104 3.53 10.40 0.86
CA ILE A 104 2.38 11.31 1.00
C ILE A 104 2.38 12.02 2.36
N LYS A 105 2.77 11.31 3.44
CA LYS A 105 2.81 11.87 4.79
C LYS A 105 3.87 12.97 4.93
N PHE A 106 5.04 12.80 4.30
CA PHE A 106 6.20 13.68 4.46
C PHE A 106 6.34 14.73 3.35
N THR A 107 5.63 14.59 2.23
CA THR A 107 5.56 15.61 1.19
C THR A 107 4.46 16.63 1.51
N GLU A 108 4.83 17.87 1.80
CA GLU A 108 3.83 18.94 2.02
C GLU A 108 3.24 19.47 0.71
N ARG A 109 4.07 19.58 -0.34
CA ARG A 109 3.68 20.08 -1.66
C ARG A 109 4.51 19.38 -2.72
N GLY A 110 3.90 19.08 -3.87
CA GLY A 110 4.59 18.56 -5.04
C GLY A 110 4.03 17.23 -5.53
N VAL A 111 4.90 16.24 -5.74
CA VAL A 111 4.56 14.99 -6.42
C VAL A 111 5.00 13.79 -5.61
N VAL A 112 4.15 12.78 -5.56
CA VAL A 112 4.50 11.42 -5.15
C VAL A 112 4.29 10.50 -6.34
N GLY A 113 5.27 9.65 -6.62
CA GLY A 113 5.29 8.82 -7.82
C GLY A 113 5.59 7.36 -7.56
N LEU A 114 5.00 6.51 -8.39
CA LEU A 114 5.37 5.10 -8.53
C LEU A 114 5.84 4.86 -9.97
N LYS A 115 7.03 4.29 -10.11
CA LYS A 115 7.63 3.92 -11.39
C LYS A 115 7.97 2.43 -11.42
N LEU A 116 7.73 1.79 -12.56
CA LEU A 116 8.11 0.41 -12.81
C LEU A 116 9.15 0.34 -13.93
N THR A 117 10.27 -0.31 -13.65
CA THR A 117 11.28 -0.67 -14.65
C THR A 117 11.67 -2.14 -14.51
N THR A 118 12.45 -2.66 -15.45
CA THR A 118 13.05 -4.00 -15.36
C THR A 118 14.47 -3.93 -14.81
N LEU A 119 14.92 -5.04 -14.24
CA LEU A 119 16.31 -5.28 -13.89
C LEU A 119 16.97 -6.09 -15.00
N GLY A 120 18.03 -5.54 -15.61
CA GLY A 120 18.79 -6.20 -16.68
C GLY A 120 17.89 -6.69 -17.82
N SER A 121 18.22 -7.86 -18.38
CA SER A 121 17.44 -8.55 -19.42
C SER A 121 16.18 -9.23 -18.87
N TYR A 122 15.30 -8.48 -18.18
CA TYR A 122 14.07 -8.98 -17.55
C TYR A 122 14.29 -10.02 -16.43
N GLN A 123 15.40 -9.91 -15.71
CA GLN A 123 15.71 -10.79 -14.57
C GLN A 123 14.93 -10.43 -13.30
N GLY A 124 14.21 -9.31 -13.30
CA GLY A 124 13.35 -8.89 -12.22
C GLY A 124 12.65 -7.56 -12.51
N LEU A 125 11.77 -7.18 -11.59
CA LEU A 125 11.06 -5.90 -11.61
C LEU A 125 11.62 -4.97 -10.55
N ARG A 126 11.70 -3.69 -10.90
CA ARG A 126 12.05 -2.61 -9.98
C ARG A 126 10.86 -1.69 -9.86
N PHE A 127 10.28 -1.65 -8.67
CA PHE A 127 9.34 -0.62 -8.27
C PHE A 127 10.11 0.49 -7.57
N GLU A 128 9.94 1.72 -8.03
CA GLU A 128 10.57 2.91 -7.46
C GLU A 128 9.47 3.84 -6.97
N VAL A 129 9.53 4.18 -5.68
CA VAL A 129 8.69 5.22 -5.07
C VAL A 129 9.55 6.46 -4.93
N ALA A 130 9.08 7.57 -5.48
CA ALA A 130 9.77 8.85 -5.42
C ALA A 130 8.81 9.92 -4.90
N ASP A 131 9.35 10.88 -4.15
CA ASP A 131 8.61 12.03 -3.68
C ASP A 131 9.46 13.30 -3.72
N THR A 132 8.80 14.45 -3.63
CA THR A 132 9.46 15.75 -3.65
C THR A 132 9.48 16.41 -2.27
N GLY A 133 9.32 15.62 -1.20
CA GLY A 133 9.44 16.06 0.17
C GLY A 133 10.88 16.37 0.59
N PRO A 134 11.08 16.95 1.79
CA PRO A 134 12.40 17.25 2.36
C PRO A 134 13.14 16.02 2.91
#